data_AF-A0A0J0YCN3-F1
#
_entry.id   AF-A0A0J0YCN3-F1
#
_cell.length_a   1.000
_cell.length_b   1.000
_cell.length_c   1.000
_cell.angle_alpha   90.00
_cell.angle_beta   90.00
_cell.angle_gamma   90.00
#
_symmetry.space_group_name_H-M   'P 1'
#
loop_
_entity.id
_entity.type
_entity.pdbx_description
1 polymer ?
#
loop_
_entity_poly.entity_id
_entity_poly.type
_entity_poly.pdbx_seq_one_letter_code
_entity_poly.pdbx_strand_id
1 'polypeptide(L)'
;MDIDNLLQRNILGGQEYEPLFPEVSCDKTNLGNGSTFDTVRMIKEMVVKYNHQTKEVAKQLQQETLKETCDKIYWFLYNHIQYKADGVEQMLRSPACAFKQRAEGVDCKTYSIFASSLLANMGIRHYIRQIKQPNFRPDLYTHVYVIVPLNQETGDIKQGYFIIDGTTSTNREPIYIMAHDTEVNLPHYGLNAPKSKTNPKGFAKKSPTVAKKNANLPVFLGIGAFFGFLFLKEN
;
A
#
# COMPACT_ATOMS: atom_id res chain seq x y z
N MET A 1 -15.02 35.62 -1.63
CA MET A 1 -13.57 35.56 -1.37
C MET A 1 -13.18 34.12 -1.58
N ASP A 2 -12.28 33.86 -2.53
CA ASP A 2 -11.85 32.50 -2.85
C ASP A 2 -11.04 31.96 -1.65
N ILE A 3 -11.50 30.87 -1.03
CA ILE A 3 -10.84 30.28 0.14
C ILE A 3 -9.41 29.87 -0.22
N ASP A 4 -9.17 29.50 -1.47
CA ASP A 4 -7.85 29.12 -1.96
C ASP A 4 -6.84 30.28 -1.88
N ASN A 5 -7.27 31.53 -2.09
CA ASN A 5 -6.39 32.70 -1.97
C ASN A 5 -5.96 32.95 -0.51
N LEU A 6 -6.76 32.54 0.48
CA LEU A 6 -6.40 32.62 1.90
C LEU A 6 -5.43 31.51 2.32
N LEU A 7 -5.39 30.42 1.56
CA LEU A 7 -4.56 29.24 1.82
C LEU A 7 -3.26 29.24 1.00
N GLN A 8 -3.12 30.18 0.06
CA GLN A 8 -1.92 30.31 -0.75
C GLN A 8 -0.72 30.66 0.12
N ARG A 9 0.38 29.92 -0.06
CA ARG A 9 1.63 30.07 0.69
C ARG A 9 2.82 30.18 -0.26
N ASN A 10 3.87 30.86 0.20
CA ASN A 10 5.15 30.88 -0.50
C ASN A 10 5.86 29.56 -0.23
N ILE A 11 5.66 28.59 -1.12
CA ILE A 11 6.38 27.31 -1.07
C ILE A 11 7.86 27.52 -1.44
N LEU A 12 8.73 26.71 -0.84
CA LEU A 12 10.14 26.64 -1.18
C LEU A 12 10.33 26.08 -2.61
N GLY A 13 11.58 26.09 -3.08
CA GLY A 13 12.00 25.34 -4.25
C GLY A 13 11.73 23.84 -4.12
N GLY A 14 12.31 23.02 -4.97
CA GLY A 14 12.19 21.57 -4.84
C GLY A 14 13.20 20.80 -5.68
N GLN A 15 14.18 21.52 -6.24
CA GLN A 15 15.14 21.04 -7.21
C GLN A 15 16.00 19.90 -6.63
N GLU A 16 16.19 19.88 -5.31
CA GLU A 16 16.89 18.81 -4.61
C GLU A 16 16.09 17.49 -4.57
N TYR A 17 14.76 17.54 -4.71
CA TYR A 17 13.89 16.36 -4.70
C TYR A 17 13.37 15.99 -6.10
N GLU A 18 13.30 16.93 -7.04
CA GLU A 18 12.82 16.69 -8.42
C GLU A 18 13.44 15.45 -9.07
N PRO A 19 14.78 15.22 -9.02
CA PRO A 19 15.41 14.06 -9.64
C PRO A 19 15.08 12.72 -8.95
N LEU A 20 14.49 12.76 -7.75
CA LEU A 20 14.20 11.57 -6.94
C LEU A 20 12.83 10.97 -7.26
N PHE A 21 11.99 11.70 -8.01
CA PHE A 21 10.71 11.20 -8.48
C PHE A 21 10.83 10.65 -9.91
N PRO A 22 10.10 9.58 -10.26
CA PRO A 22 9.97 9.16 -11.64
C PRO A 22 9.16 10.18 -12.45
N GLU A 23 9.43 10.26 -13.75
CA GLU A 23 8.63 11.06 -14.66
C GLU A 23 7.18 10.53 -14.76
N VAL A 24 6.21 11.44 -14.76
CA VAL A 24 4.78 11.13 -14.89
C VAL A 24 4.08 12.12 -15.81
N SER A 25 3.10 11.65 -16.59
CA SER A 25 2.28 12.52 -17.43
C SER A 25 1.24 13.33 -16.64
N CYS A 26 0.82 12.83 -15.47
CA CYS A 26 -0.31 13.37 -14.68
C CYS A 26 -1.68 13.27 -15.37
N ASP A 27 -1.85 12.35 -16.33
CA ASP A 27 -3.13 12.15 -16.99
C ASP A 27 -4.21 11.65 -16.02
N LYS A 28 -5.43 12.19 -16.17
CA LYS A 28 -6.57 11.75 -15.36
C LYS A 28 -6.93 10.31 -15.71
N THR A 29 -6.88 9.43 -14.72
CA THR A 29 -7.46 8.08 -14.81
C THR A 29 -8.75 8.02 -14.02
N ASN A 30 -9.77 7.36 -14.53
CA ASN A 30 -11.01 7.16 -13.80
C ASN A 30 -10.77 6.17 -12.63
N LEU A 31 -11.00 6.62 -11.40
CA LEU A 31 -10.85 5.82 -10.17
C LEU A 31 -12.22 5.28 -9.65
N GLY A 32 -13.29 5.46 -10.41
CA GLY A 32 -14.67 5.10 -10.05
C GLY A 32 -15.42 6.20 -9.30
N ASN A 33 -16.69 5.95 -8.96
CA ASN A 33 -17.49 6.79 -8.08
C ASN A 33 -17.28 6.35 -6.62
N GLY A 34 -16.92 7.25 -5.70
CA GLY A 34 -16.64 6.92 -4.30
C GLY A 34 -17.54 7.64 -3.29
N SER A 35 -18.02 6.90 -2.29
CA SER A 35 -18.54 7.39 -1.01
C SER A 35 -17.38 7.73 -0.03
N THR A 36 -17.69 8.27 1.16
CA THR A 36 -16.65 8.62 2.15
C THR A 36 -15.82 7.43 2.64
N PHE A 37 -16.41 6.23 2.77
CA PHE A 37 -15.66 5.01 3.10
C PHE A 37 -14.80 4.52 1.91
N ASP A 38 -15.16 4.90 0.68
CA ASP A 38 -14.31 4.67 -0.47
C ASP A 38 -13.05 5.53 -0.44
N THR A 39 -13.07 6.70 0.22
CA THR A 39 -11.90 7.59 0.29
C THR A 39 -10.66 6.92 0.88
N VAL A 40 -10.76 6.29 2.07
CA VAL A 40 -9.59 5.63 2.69
C VAL A 40 -9.17 4.39 1.93
N ARG A 41 -10.14 3.64 1.39
CA ARG A 41 -9.84 2.51 0.50
C ARG A 41 -9.02 2.97 -0.71
N MET A 42 -9.45 4.04 -1.37
CA MET A 42 -8.75 4.64 -2.51
C MET A 42 -7.37 5.18 -2.12
N ILE A 43 -7.23 5.82 -0.95
CA ILE A 43 -5.92 6.26 -0.42
C ILE A 43 -4.98 5.05 -0.29
N LYS A 44 -5.45 3.95 0.31
CA LYS A 44 -4.66 2.72 0.46
C LYS A 44 -4.28 2.11 -0.89
N GLU A 45 -5.21 2.05 -1.83
CA GLU A 45 -4.95 1.57 -3.19
C GLU A 45 -3.90 2.43 -3.89
N MET A 46 -3.99 3.75 -3.77
CA MET A 46 -3.01 4.70 -4.32
C MET A 46 -1.63 4.53 -3.67
N VAL A 47 -1.56 4.33 -2.35
CA VAL A 47 -0.29 4.08 -1.64
C VAL A 47 0.32 2.76 -2.09
N VAL A 48 -0.44 1.67 -2.14
CA VAL A 48 0.07 0.37 -2.62
C VAL A 48 0.57 0.47 -4.05
N LYS A 49 -0.15 1.18 -4.91
CA LYS A 49 0.20 1.33 -6.33
C LYS A 49 1.42 2.23 -6.56
N TYR A 50 1.54 3.33 -5.81
CA TYR A 50 2.49 4.41 -6.13
C TYR A 50 3.55 4.68 -5.06
N ASN A 51 3.63 3.91 -3.97
CA ASN A 51 4.69 4.11 -2.96
C ASN A 51 6.10 4.05 -3.56
N HIS A 52 6.33 3.25 -4.61
CA HIS A 52 7.64 3.18 -5.27
C HIS A 52 8.16 4.54 -5.76
N GLN A 53 7.27 5.50 -6.03
CA GLN A 53 7.63 6.84 -6.48
C GLN A 53 8.32 7.68 -5.41
N THR A 54 8.16 7.34 -4.14
CA THR A 54 8.76 8.06 -3.00
C THR A 54 9.98 7.36 -2.42
N LYS A 55 10.48 6.29 -3.05
CA LYS A 55 11.54 5.46 -2.48
C LYS A 55 12.83 6.22 -2.18
N GLU A 56 13.32 7.01 -3.14
CA GLU A 56 14.57 7.76 -2.95
C GLU A 56 14.36 8.99 -2.05
N VAL A 57 13.20 9.63 -2.15
CA VAL A 57 12.81 10.75 -1.26
C VAL A 57 12.70 10.29 0.18
N ALA A 58 12.15 9.09 0.43
CA ALA A 58 12.06 8.52 1.77
C ALA A 58 13.46 8.36 2.39
N LYS A 59 14.45 7.84 1.65
CA LYS A 59 15.82 7.75 2.15
C LYS A 59 16.41 9.11 2.56
N GLN A 60 16.10 10.16 1.80
CA GLN A 60 16.58 11.52 2.09
C GLN A 60 15.88 12.15 3.30
N LEU A 61 14.58 11.86 3.51
CA LEU A 61 13.79 12.46 4.59
C LEU A 61 13.90 11.69 5.91
N GLN A 62 14.26 10.40 5.90
CA GLN A 62 14.40 9.60 7.10
C GLN A 62 15.49 10.15 8.02
N GLN A 63 15.17 10.29 9.31
CA GLN A 63 16.07 10.80 10.36
C GLN A 63 16.40 9.70 11.38
N GLU A 64 17.23 10.01 12.37
CA GLU A 64 17.64 9.06 13.41
C GLU A 64 16.46 8.63 14.30
N THR A 65 15.59 9.58 14.66
CA THR A 65 14.43 9.31 15.50
C THR A 65 13.11 9.31 14.72
N LEU A 66 12.11 8.61 15.27
CA LEU A 66 10.75 8.61 14.73
C LEU A 66 10.15 10.03 14.71
N LYS A 67 10.38 10.81 15.77
CA LYS A 67 9.89 12.18 15.87
C LYS A 67 10.49 13.06 14.78
N GLU A 68 11.81 13.07 14.64
CA GLU A 68 12.50 13.88 13.62
C GLU A 68 12.10 13.46 12.21
N THR A 69 11.88 12.16 11.98
CA THR A 69 11.38 11.65 10.69
C THR A 69 9.99 12.21 10.39
N CYS A 70 9.06 12.13 11.34
CA CYS A 70 7.70 12.69 11.18
C CYS A 70 7.75 14.21 10.96
N ASP A 71 8.55 14.93 11.74
CA ASP A 71 8.72 16.38 11.63
C ASP A 71 9.32 16.76 10.26
N LYS A 72 10.31 15.99 9.77
CA LYS A 72 10.95 16.22 8.48
C LYS A 72 10.01 15.94 7.31
N ILE A 73 9.18 14.90 7.39
CA ILE A 73 8.14 14.61 6.40
C ILE A 73 7.10 15.74 6.39
N TYR A 74 6.59 16.15 7.56
CA TYR A 74 5.67 17.28 7.67
C TYR A 74 6.28 18.54 7.07
N TRP A 75 7.52 18.87 7.44
CA TRP A 75 8.21 20.05 6.92
C TRP A 75 8.35 20.00 5.40
N PHE A 76 8.71 18.84 4.83
CA PHE A 76 8.80 18.66 3.39
C PHE A 76 7.45 18.91 2.71
N LEU A 77 6.39 18.25 3.18
CA LEU A 77 5.05 18.38 2.60
C LEU A 77 4.53 19.83 2.72
N TYR A 78 4.67 20.43 3.90
CA TYR A 78 4.19 21.78 4.15
C TYR A 78 4.95 22.83 3.34
N ASN A 79 6.28 22.75 3.27
CA ASN A 79 7.07 23.82 2.67
C ASN A 79 7.22 23.67 1.15
N HIS A 80 7.09 22.47 0.57
CA HIS A 80 7.38 22.27 -0.86
C HIS A 80 6.13 22.11 -1.73
N ILE A 81 4.95 21.94 -1.15
CA ILE A 81 3.70 21.66 -1.86
C ILE A 81 2.65 22.68 -1.43
N GLN A 82 1.86 23.21 -2.36
CA GLN A 82 0.76 24.13 -2.06
C GLN A 82 -0.47 23.33 -1.59
N TYR A 83 -1.21 23.83 -0.61
CA TYR A 83 -2.52 23.27 -0.28
C TYR A 83 -3.60 23.90 -1.17
N LYS A 84 -4.49 23.07 -1.70
CA LYS A 84 -5.67 23.48 -2.44
C LYS A 84 -6.82 22.58 -2.05
N ALA A 85 -7.90 23.16 -1.52
CA ALA A 85 -9.07 22.39 -1.15
C ALA A 85 -9.73 21.81 -2.41
N ASP A 86 -10.35 20.63 -2.30
CA ASP A 86 -11.05 20.06 -3.45
C ASP A 86 -12.27 20.92 -3.85
N GLY A 87 -12.50 20.99 -5.15
CA GLY A 87 -13.74 21.49 -5.74
C GLY A 87 -14.76 20.36 -5.95
N VAL A 88 -15.53 20.47 -7.03
CA VAL A 88 -16.52 19.44 -7.44
C VAL A 88 -15.83 18.13 -7.84
N GLU A 89 -14.70 18.22 -8.54
CA GLU A 89 -13.87 17.06 -8.87
C GLU A 89 -12.83 16.82 -7.77
N GLN A 90 -12.85 15.62 -7.19
CA GLN A 90 -11.87 15.18 -6.19
C GLN A 90 -10.69 14.54 -6.93
N MET A 91 -9.48 15.07 -6.77
CA MET A 91 -8.30 14.62 -7.52
C MET A 91 -7.26 13.97 -6.61
N LEU A 92 -7.31 12.64 -6.52
CA LEU A 92 -6.25 11.86 -5.85
C LEU A 92 -5.03 11.78 -6.76
N ARG A 93 -3.92 12.40 -6.35
CA ARG A 93 -2.66 12.36 -7.11
C ARG A 93 -1.71 11.33 -6.52
N SER A 94 -0.93 10.69 -7.40
CA SER A 94 0.25 9.94 -6.97
C SER A 94 1.33 10.90 -6.46
N PRO A 95 2.30 10.45 -5.63
CA PRO A 95 3.33 11.33 -5.08
C PRO A 95 4.15 12.08 -6.14
N ALA A 96 4.57 11.41 -7.23
CA ALA A 96 5.32 12.08 -8.29
C ALA A 96 4.47 13.14 -9.00
N CYS A 97 3.17 12.88 -9.19
CA CYS A 97 2.28 13.86 -9.80
C CYS A 97 1.99 15.05 -8.87
N ALA A 98 1.79 14.77 -7.58
CA ALA A 98 1.62 15.79 -6.55
C ALA A 98 2.84 16.72 -6.48
N PHE A 99 4.06 16.17 -6.59
CA PHE A 99 5.27 16.96 -6.58
C PHE A 99 5.49 17.73 -7.90
N LYS A 100 5.20 17.11 -9.06
CA LYS A 100 5.23 17.79 -10.36
C LYS A 100 4.27 19.00 -10.40
N GLN A 101 3.08 18.87 -9.82
CA GLN A 101 2.05 19.91 -9.74
C GLN A 101 2.10 20.70 -8.43
N ARG A 102 3.22 20.67 -7.69
CA ARG A 102 3.30 21.19 -6.32
C ARG A 102 2.88 22.65 -6.17
N ALA A 103 3.05 23.48 -7.19
CA ALA A 103 2.67 24.89 -7.19
C ALA A 103 1.16 25.11 -7.45
N GLU A 104 0.49 24.21 -8.18
CA GLU A 104 -0.96 24.27 -8.42
C GLU A 104 -1.76 23.93 -7.15
N GLY A 105 -1.16 23.10 -6.30
CA GLY A 105 -1.68 22.68 -5.01
C GLY A 105 -2.47 21.38 -5.05
N VAL A 106 -2.52 20.73 -3.89
CA VAL A 106 -3.14 19.42 -3.70
C VAL A 106 -4.02 19.38 -2.45
N ASP A 107 -4.92 18.41 -2.40
CA ASP A 107 -5.90 18.23 -1.34
C ASP A 107 -5.38 17.39 -0.17
N CYS A 108 -6.15 17.33 0.92
CA CYS A 108 -5.80 16.58 2.13
C CYS A 108 -5.58 15.07 1.87
N LYS A 109 -6.31 14.49 0.90
CA LYS A 109 -6.19 13.09 0.53
C LYS A 109 -4.88 12.83 -0.19
N THR A 110 -4.47 13.71 -1.11
CA THR A 110 -3.17 13.65 -1.77
C THR A 110 -2.03 13.82 -0.77
N TYR A 111 -2.12 14.76 0.18
CA TYR A 111 -1.14 14.87 1.28
C TYR A 111 -1.02 13.56 2.06
N SER A 112 -2.15 12.92 2.37
CA SER A 112 -2.19 11.64 3.07
C SER A 112 -1.56 10.50 2.27
N ILE A 113 -1.83 10.41 0.96
CA ILE A 113 -1.19 9.44 0.05
C ILE A 113 0.32 9.64 0.04
N PHE A 114 0.78 10.89 -0.03
CA PHE A 114 2.21 11.21 -0.07
C PHE A 114 2.92 10.83 1.23
N ALA A 115 2.41 11.31 2.38
CA ALA A 115 2.94 10.98 3.69
C ALA A 115 2.97 9.46 3.93
N SER A 116 1.86 8.78 3.62
CA SER A 116 1.75 7.33 3.76
C SER A 116 2.72 6.57 2.85
N SER A 117 2.92 7.03 1.62
CA SER A 117 3.90 6.45 0.69
C SER A 117 5.34 6.57 1.22
N LEU A 118 5.69 7.72 1.78
CA LEU A 118 7.01 7.94 2.40
C LEU A 118 7.23 6.99 3.59
N LEU A 119 6.30 6.96 4.54
CA LEU A 119 6.37 6.11 5.73
C LEU A 119 6.40 4.62 5.39
N ALA A 120 5.62 4.21 4.39
CA ALA A 120 5.59 2.83 3.92
C ALA A 120 6.96 2.37 3.37
N ASN A 121 7.68 3.25 2.67
CA ASN A 121 9.06 2.95 2.20
C ASN A 121 10.07 2.88 3.34
N MET A 122 9.82 3.59 4.45
CA MET A 122 10.67 3.56 5.65
C MET A 122 10.33 2.38 6.58
N GLY A 123 9.30 1.59 6.27
CA GLY A 123 8.81 0.52 7.15
C GLY A 123 8.17 1.02 8.45
N ILE A 124 7.71 2.27 8.48
CA ILE A 124 7.10 2.89 9.65
C ILE A 124 5.59 2.60 9.64
N ARG A 125 5.09 1.97 10.71
CA ARG A 125 3.66 1.73 10.94
C ARG A 125 2.94 3.05 11.13
N HIS A 126 1.81 3.20 10.46
CA HIS A 126 1.02 4.42 10.47
C HIS A 126 -0.45 4.16 10.08
N TYR A 127 -1.31 5.14 10.36
CA TYR A 127 -2.74 5.08 10.10
C TYR A 127 -3.17 6.30 9.30
N ILE A 128 -4.15 6.10 8.42
CA ILE A 128 -4.94 7.19 7.86
C ILE A 128 -6.05 7.51 8.87
N ARG A 129 -6.07 8.74 9.38
CA ARG A 129 -7.12 9.24 10.26
C ARG A 129 -8.07 10.13 9.46
N GLN A 130 -9.36 9.79 9.48
CA GLN A 130 -10.41 10.66 9.01
C GLN A 130 -11.15 11.28 10.19
N ILE A 131 -11.49 12.56 10.09
CA ILE A 131 -12.22 13.26 11.15
C ILE A 131 -13.49 13.95 10.65
N LYS A 132 -14.47 14.08 11.54
CA LYS A 132 -15.60 14.98 11.40
C LYS A 132 -15.33 16.27 12.17
N GLN A 133 -15.37 17.41 11.49
CA GLN A 133 -15.10 18.70 12.12
C GLN A 133 -16.41 19.33 12.62
N PRO A 134 -16.44 19.94 13.82
CA PRO A 134 -17.67 20.46 14.44
C PRO A 134 -18.36 21.55 13.60
N ASN A 135 -17.57 22.40 12.93
CA ASN A 135 -18.07 23.60 12.26
C ASN A 135 -18.07 23.49 10.72
N PHE A 136 -17.79 22.31 10.17
CA PHE A 136 -17.71 22.10 8.73
C PHE A 136 -18.26 20.72 8.36
N ARG A 137 -19.50 20.71 7.83
CA ARG A 137 -20.27 19.49 7.48
C ARG A 137 -20.11 18.38 8.53
N PRO A 138 -20.54 18.62 9.79
CA PRO A 138 -20.24 17.76 10.94
C PRO A 138 -20.78 16.32 10.82
N ASP A 139 -21.70 16.08 9.90
CA ASP A 139 -22.25 14.74 9.64
C ASP A 139 -21.33 13.88 8.76
N LEU A 140 -20.35 14.50 8.08
CA LEU A 140 -19.44 13.87 7.12
C LEU A 140 -18.00 13.87 7.62
N TYR A 141 -17.19 12.92 7.16
CA TYR A 141 -15.73 13.06 7.31
C TYR A 141 -15.24 14.10 6.31
N THR A 142 -14.64 15.16 6.84
CA THR A 142 -14.27 16.35 6.06
C THR A 142 -12.78 16.57 5.94
N HIS A 143 -11.98 15.88 6.76
CA HIS A 143 -10.53 16.00 6.71
C HIS A 143 -9.87 14.66 6.95
N VAL A 144 -8.71 14.47 6.32
CA VAL A 144 -7.92 13.25 6.39
C VAL A 144 -6.44 13.59 6.44
N TYR A 145 -5.71 12.88 7.29
CA TYR A 145 -4.26 13.03 7.49
C TYR A 145 -3.67 11.73 8.04
N VAL A 146 -2.35 11.72 8.28
CA VAL A 146 -1.63 10.56 8.78
C VAL A 146 -1.30 10.72 10.26
N ILE A 147 -1.47 9.65 11.03
CA ILE A 147 -0.95 9.51 12.38
C ILE A 147 0.05 8.35 12.47
N VAL A 148 1.06 8.50 13.32
CA VAL A 148 2.15 7.55 13.49
C VAL A 148 2.24 7.17 14.98
N PRO A 149 1.90 5.93 15.39
CA PRO A 149 1.94 5.53 16.80
C PRO A 149 3.36 5.62 17.36
N LEU A 150 3.50 6.03 18.63
CA LEU A 150 4.81 6.05 19.29
C LEU A 150 5.38 4.64 19.46
N ASN A 151 4.51 3.67 19.78
CA ASN A 151 4.88 2.27 19.84
C ASN A 151 4.69 1.59 18.48
N GLN A 152 5.80 1.44 17.74
CA GLN A 152 5.81 0.85 16.41
C GLN A 152 5.64 -0.68 16.40
N GLU A 153 5.88 -1.34 17.53
CA GLU A 153 5.71 -2.79 17.67
C GLU A 153 4.23 -3.15 17.83
N THR A 154 3.54 -2.48 18.75
CA THR A 154 2.13 -2.73 19.05
C THR A 154 1.19 -1.98 18.12
N GLY A 155 1.59 -0.78 17.66
CA GLY A 155 0.73 0.14 16.92
C GLY A 155 -0.35 0.80 17.77
N ASP A 156 -0.29 0.66 19.09
CA ASP A 156 -1.34 1.18 19.98
C ASP A 156 -1.27 2.71 20.10
N ILE A 157 -2.13 3.37 19.35
CA ILE A 157 -2.27 4.84 19.33
C ILE A 157 -2.68 5.42 20.70
N LYS A 158 -3.20 4.62 21.64
CA LYS A 158 -3.51 5.10 22.99
C LYS A 158 -2.25 5.42 23.80
N GLN A 159 -1.10 4.85 23.41
CA GLN A 159 0.21 5.15 24.00
C GLN A 159 0.80 6.46 23.44
N GLY A 160 0.07 7.16 22.57
CA GLY A 160 0.47 8.38 21.90
C GLY A 160 0.82 8.18 20.44
N TYR A 161 0.86 9.27 19.69
CA TYR A 161 1.17 9.29 18.26
C TYR A 161 1.73 10.65 17.83
N PHE A 162 2.47 10.66 16.73
CA PHE A 162 2.78 11.85 15.95
C PHE A 162 1.73 12.05 14.86
N ILE A 163 1.63 13.28 14.38
CA ILE A 163 0.70 13.69 13.32
C ILE A 163 1.54 14.13 12.12
N ILE A 164 1.05 13.89 10.92
CA ILE A 164 1.61 14.45 9.69
C ILE A 164 0.43 15.00 8.88
N ASP A 165 0.23 16.31 8.98
CA ASP A 165 -0.80 17.04 8.24
C ASP A 165 -0.20 18.26 7.52
N GLY A 166 0.14 18.09 6.24
CA GLY A 166 0.73 19.15 5.41
C GLY A 166 -0.24 20.27 4.99
N THR A 167 -1.51 20.21 5.40
CA THR A 167 -2.54 21.20 5.02
C THR A 167 -2.47 22.48 5.83
N THR A 168 -1.86 22.46 7.02
CA THR A 168 -1.79 23.63 7.92
C THR A 168 -0.38 23.95 8.39
N SER A 169 -0.15 25.21 8.79
CA SER A 169 1.14 25.75 9.25
C SER A 169 1.59 25.24 10.60
N THR A 170 0.76 24.44 11.27
CA THR A 170 1.07 23.90 12.58
C THR A 170 0.66 22.44 12.59
N ASN A 171 1.65 21.56 12.70
CA ASN A 171 1.43 20.12 12.74
C ASN A 171 0.83 19.70 14.09
N ARG A 172 -0.48 19.90 14.25
CA ARG A 172 -1.24 19.61 15.47
C ARG A 172 -2.55 18.93 15.10
N GLU A 173 -3.13 18.24 16.08
CA GLU A 173 -4.40 17.56 15.89
C GLU A 173 -5.50 18.61 15.60
N PRO A 174 -6.21 18.51 14.47
CA PRO A 174 -7.35 19.37 14.21
C PRO A 174 -8.48 19.07 15.22
N ILE A 175 -9.31 20.06 15.53
CA ILE A 175 -10.48 19.83 16.40
C ILE A 175 -11.48 18.94 15.66
N TYR A 176 -11.94 17.87 16.30
CA TYR A 176 -12.93 16.95 15.75
C TYR A 176 -13.95 16.49 16.79
N ILE A 177 -15.10 16.03 16.30
CA ILE A 177 -16.16 15.39 17.12
C ILE A 177 -16.16 13.86 16.97
N MET A 178 -15.53 13.36 15.90
CA MET A 178 -15.38 11.93 15.64
C MET A 178 -14.13 11.71 14.80
N ALA A 179 -13.40 10.64 15.11
CA ALA A 179 -12.25 10.18 14.33
C ALA A 179 -12.43 8.69 13.98
N HIS A 180 -11.89 8.30 12.83
CA HIS A 180 -11.80 6.90 12.41
C HIS A 180 -10.41 6.64 11.82
N ASP A 181 -9.74 5.65 12.38
CA ASP A 181 -8.36 5.31 12.05
C ASP A 181 -8.30 4.00 11.29
N THR A 182 -7.58 4.01 10.17
CA THR A 182 -7.35 2.81 9.37
C THR A 182 -5.87 2.60 9.17
N GLU A 183 -5.37 1.45 9.62
CA GLU A 183 -3.97 1.09 9.42
C GLU A 183 -3.66 0.88 7.93
N VAL A 184 -2.50 1.38 7.51
CA VAL A 184 -1.96 1.13 6.17
C VAL A 184 -0.94 0.01 6.25
N ASN A 185 -1.38 -1.19 5.91
CA ASN A 185 -0.52 -2.35 5.76
C ASN A 185 -0.30 -2.60 4.27
N LEU A 186 0.95 -2.54 3.81
CA LEU A 186 1.30 -3.01 2.48
C LEU A 186 1.03 -4.53 2.40
N PRO A 187 0.56 -5.04 1.25
CA PRO A 187 0.38 -6.48 1.09
C PRO A 187 1.74 -7.18 1.19
N HIS A 188 1.84 -8.16 2.09
CA HIS A 188 3.00 -9.03 2.22
C HIS A 188 2.70 -10.35 1.52
N TYR A 189 3.54 -10.75 0.56
CA TYR A 189 3.42 -12.02 -0.14
C TYR A 189 4.51 -12.99 0.34
N GLY A 190 4.11 -14.14 0.89
CA GLY A 190 5.03 -15.23 1.21
C GLY A 190 5.41 -15.98 -0.06
N LEU A 191 6.65 -15.84 -0.51
CA LEU A 191 7.15 -16.51 -1.72
C LEU A 191 7.79 -17.85 -1.36
N ASN A 192 6.97 -18.88 -1.11
CA ASN A 192 7.44 -20.26 -0.95
C ASN A 192 6.86 -21.20 -2.03
N ALA A 193 6.58 -20.67 -3.22
CA ALA A 193 6.18 -21.51 -4.33
C ALA A 193 7.36 -22.41 -4.73
N PRO A 194 7.23 -23.75 -4.66
CA PRO A 194 8.29 -24.64 -5.10
C PRO A 194 8.56 -24.41 -6.59
N LYS A 195 9.83 -24.43 -6.99
CA LYS A 195 10.17 -24.44 -8.43
C LYS A 195 9.51 -25.65 -9.06
N SER A 196 8.57 -25.42 -9.98
CA SER A 196 7.97 -26.48 -10.78
C SER A 196 9.09 -27.28 -11.45
N LYS A 197 9.24 -28.55 -11.09
CA LYS A 197 10.06 -29.52 -11.86
C LYS A 197 9.28 -29.95 -13.11
N THR A 198 8.87 -29.01 -13.94
CA THR A 198 8.40 -29.31 -15.28
C THR A 198 9.60 -29.31 -16.21
N ASN A 199 10.19 -30.49 -16.40
CA ASN A 199 10.78 -30.80 -17.70
C ASN A 199 9.64 -30.66 -18.73
N PRO A 200 9.81 -29.90 -19.82
CA PRO A 200 8.84 -29.89 -20.91
C PRO A 200 8.96 -31.24 -21.64
N LYS A 201 8.39 -32.31 -21.05
CA LYS A 201 8.16 -33.54 -21.79
C LYS A 201 7.05 -33.22 -22.78
N GLY A 202 7.43 -33.30 -24.05
CA GLY A 202 6.61 -32.97 -25.20
C GLY A 202 5.21 -33.59 -25.13
N PHE A 203 4.29 -32.92 -25.79
CA PHE A 203 2.95 -33.42 -26.09
C PHE A 203 3.02 -34.86 -26.58
N ALA A 204 2.74 -35.81 -25.69
CA ALA A 204 2.46 -37.18 -26.08
C ALA A 204 1.12 -37.15 -26.82
N LYS A 205 1.16 -37.21 -28.16
CA LYS A 205 -0.03 -37.47 -28.98
C LYS A 205 -0.68 -38.75 -28.46
N LYS A 206 -1.92 -38.65 -27.95
CA LYS A 206 -2.75 -39.84 -27.69
C LYS A 206 -2.96 -40.56 -29.02
N SER A 207 -2.43 -41.78 -29.15
CA SER A 207 -2.85 -42.71 -30.21
C SER A 207 -4.26 -43.23 -29.88
N PRO A 208 -5.14 -43.47 -30.87
CA PRO A 208 -6.48 -43.95 -30.63
C PRO A 208 -6.44 -45.45 -30.33
N THR A 209 -6.76 -45.83 -29.10
CA THR A 209 -6.91 -47.24 -28.74
C THR A 209 -8.26 -47.74 -29.23
N VAL A 210 -8.24 -48.55 -30.29
CA VAL A 210 -9.37 -49.33 -30.78
C VAL A 210 -9.78 -50.34 -29.70
N ALA A 211 -11.05 -50.30 -29.28
CA ALA A 211 -11.61 -51.26 -28.34
C ALA A 211 -11.62 -52.67 -28.96
N LYS A 212 -10.88 -53.62 -28.38
CA LYS A 212 -11.02 -55.05 -28.67
C LYS A 212 -12.02 -55.67 -27.69
N LYS A 213 -12.93 -56.45 -28.28
CA LYS A 213 -14.09 -57.12 -27.69
C LYS A 213 -13.65 -58.25 -26.73
N ASN A 214 -14.27 -58.32 -25.55
CA ASN A 214 -14.05 -59.35 -24.53
C ASN A 214 -14.35 -60.76 -25.05
N ALA A 215 -13.51 -61.72 -24.68
CA ALA A 215 -13.84 -63.14 -24.62
C ALA A 215 -13.47 -63.67 -23.23
N ASN A 216 -14.48 -64.16 -22.51
CA ASN A 216 -14.37 -64.80 -21.21
C ASN A 216 -13.79 -66.22 -21.34
N LEU A 217 -12.89 -66.62 -20.45
CA LEU A 217 -12.93 -67.96 -19.82
C LEU A 217 -11.99 -68.01 -18.59
N PRO A 218 -12.37 -68.69 -17.49
CA PRO A 218 -11.67 -68.64 -16.21
C PRO A 218 -10.62 -69.75 -16.11
N VAL A 219 -9.58 -69.54 -15.28
CA VAL A 219 -8.62 -70.60 -14.92
C VAL A 219 -8.62 -70.80 -13.41
N PHE A 220 -8.79 -72.07 -13.06
CA PHE A 220 -8.92 -72.70 -11.75
C PHE A 220 -7.67 -72.59 -10.86
N LEU A 221 -7.91 -72.67 -9.55
CA LEU A 221 -6.95 -72.96 -8.47
C LEU A 221 -6.29 -74.34 -8.62
N GLY A 222 -5.02 -74.47 -8.22
CA GLY A 222 -4.35 -75.78 -8.04
C GLY A 222 -2.87 -75.76 -7.62
N ILE A 223 -2.65 -75.85 -6.29
CA ILE A 223 -1.64 -76.59 -5.48
C ILE A 223 -0.31 -77.09 -6.10
N GLY A 224 0.81 -76.87 -5.37
CA GLY A 224 2.06 -77.69 -5.37
C GLY A 224 3.29 -76.90 -4.88
N ALA A 225 3.85 -77.11 -3.67
CA ALA A 225 4.94 -78.05 -3.28
C ALA A 225 6.31 -77.70 -3.95
N PHE A 226 7.52 -77.74 -3.37
CA PHE A 226 8.16 -77.98 -2.06
C PHE A 226 9.70 -77.75 -2.28
N PHE A 227 10.49 -77.60 -1.20
CA PHE A 227 11.99 -77.60 -1.10
C PHE A 227 12.75 -76.36 -1.64
N GLY A 228 13.80 -75.82 -1.01
CA GLY A 228 14.62 -76.16 0.16
C GLY A 228 15.88 -75.25 0.21
N PHE A 229 16.72 -75.45 1.24
CA PHE A 229 18.06 -74.86 1.53
C PHE A 229 18.12 -73.50 2.27
N LEU A 230 18.41 -73.39 3.58
CA LEU A 230 19.60 -73.70 4.45
C LEU A 230 20.77 -72.68 4.41
N PHE A 231 21.28 -72.40 5.63
CA PHE A 231 22.49 -71.68 6.11
C PHE A 231 22.31 -70.20 6.50
N LEU A 232 22.29 -69.82 7.80
CA LEU A 232 23.41 -69.63 8.80
C LEU A 232 24.40 -68.55 8.33
N LYS A 233 24.83 -67.54 9.10
CA LYS A 233 25.01 -67.39 10.56
C LYS A 233 25.31 -65.91 10.93
N GLU A 234 24.99 -65.55 12.17
CA GLU A 234 25.49 -64.48 13.07
C GLU A 234 26.86 -63.85 12.75
N ASN A 235 27.17 -62.58 13.05
CA ASN A 235 26.87 -61.74 14.22
C ASN A 235 26.67 -60.27 13.80
#